data_AF-A0ABD6GDS0-F1
#
_entry.id   AF-A0ABD6GDS0-F1
#
_cell.length_a   1.000
_cell.length_b   1.000
_cell.length_c   1.000
_cell.angle_alpha   90.00
_cell.angle_beta   90.00
_cell.angle_gamma   90.00
#
_symmetry.space_group_name_H-M   'P 1'
#
loop_
_entity.id
_entity.type
_entity.pdbx_description
1 polymer ?
#
loop_
_entity_poly.entity_id
_entity_poly.type
_entity_poly.pdbx_seq_one_letter_code
_entity_poly.pdbx_strand_id
1 'polypeptide(L)'
;MNRFLARTLSALNIMFALLIITIATASGATRGMYYTGELSIPGAVIGGLGGILVAALVCGTIAFLTLIERHLSVLVEAAKRDGRI
;
A
#
# COMPACT_ATOMS: atom_id res chain seq x y z
N MET A 1 -18.23 12.18 -9.42
CA MET A 1 -16.83 12.40 -9.83
C MET A 1 -15.94 12.60 -8.62
N ASN A 2 -14.95 11.72 -8.40
CA ASN A 2 -13.84 12.05 -7.50
C ASN A 2 -12.50 11.49 -8.02
N ARG A 3 -12.04 12.03 -9.16
CA ARG A 3 -10.65 11.80 -9.64
C ARG A 3 -9.63 12.18 -8.58
N PHE A 4 -9.98 13.07 -7.66
CA PHE A 4 -9.12 13.47 -6.56
C PHE A 4 -8.95 12.33 -5.57
N LEU A 5 -10.02 11.69 -5.09
CA LEU A 5 -9.88 10.55 -4.18
C LEU A 5 -9.10 9.39 -4.81
N ALA A 6 -9.44 8.97 -6.03
CA ALA A 6 -8.70 7.90 -6.71
C ALA A 6 -7.20 8.21 -6.90
N ARG A 7 -6.86 9.48 -7.17
CA ARG A 7 -5.48 9.92 -7.38
C ARG A 7 -4.72 10.08 -6.07
N THR A 8 -5.38 10.57 -5.02
CA THR A 8 -4.83 10.65 -3.66
C THR A 8 -4.62 9.26 -3.06
N LEU A 9 -5.57 8.34 -3.24
CA LEU A 9 -5.46 6.95 -2.78
C LEU A 9 -4.32 6.22 -3.48
N SER A 10 -4.18 6.40 -4.81
CA SER A 10 -3.07 5.83 -5.58
C SER A 10 -1.72 6.43 -5.19
N ALA A 11 -1.65 7.74 -4.90
CA ALA A 11 -0.43 8.40 -4.46
C ALA A 11 -0.03 7.95 -3.04
N LEU A 12 -0.99 7.87 -2.12
CA LEU A 12 -0.76 7.31 -0.78
C LEU A 12 -0.34 5.85 -0.86
N ASN A 13 -0.93 5.04 -1.76
CA ASN A 13 -0.58 3.64 -1.92
C ASN A 13 0.90 3.44 -2.28
N ILE A 14 1.39 4.17 -3.28
CA ILE A 14 2.80 4.11 -3.70
C ILE A 14 3.71 4.58 -2.56
N MET A 15 3.34 5.68 -1.89
CA MET A 15 4.10 6.19 -0.74
C MET A 15 4.17 5.17 0.40
N PHE A 16 3.05 4.55 0.77
CA PHE A 16 3.01 3.52 1.81
C PHE A 16 3.78 2.26 1.40
N ALA A 17 3.66 1.81 0.16
CA ALA A 17 4.43 0.66 -0.33
C ALA A 17 5.94 0.92 -0.27
N LEU A 18 6.41 2.07 -0.74
CA LEU A 18 7.81 2.48 -0.64
C LEU A 18 8.28 2.58 0.82
N LEU A 19 7.45 3.15 1.70
CA LEU A 19 7.76 3.30 3.12
C LEU A 19 7.84 1.94 3.82
N ILE A 20 6.92 1.01 3.56
CA ILE A 20 6.94 -0.34 4.13
C ILE A 20 8.17 -1.10 3.65
N ILE A 21 8.46 -1.08 2.35
CA ILE A 21 9.63 -1.77 1.78
C ILE A 21 10.91 -1.20 2.39
N THR A 22 11.08 0.12 2.42
CA THR A 22 12.29 0.74 2.96
C THR A 22 12.49 0.43 4.44
N ILE A 23 11.44 0.54 5.28
CA ILE A 23 11.51 0.22 6.71
C ILE A 23 11.74 -1.27 6.95
N ALA A 24 11.07 -2.16 6.22
CA ALA A 24 11.25 -3.61 6.39
C ALA A 24 12.65 -4.07 5.96
N THR A 25 13.16 -3.52 4.86
CA THR A 25 14.52 -3.82 4.37
C THR A 25 15.58 -3.27 5.32
N ALA A 26 15.42 -2.02 5.78
CA ALA A 26 16.30 -1.42 6.78
C ALA A 26 16.27 -2.20 8.09
N SER A 27 15.07 -2.51 8.62
CA SER A 27 14.92 -3.28 9.86
C SER A 27 15.51 -4.69 9.74
N GLY A 28 15.39 -5.33 8.59
CA GLY A 28 16.05 -6.61 8.31
C GLY A 28 17.58 -6.52 8.37
N ALA A 29 18.15 -5.46 7.78
CA ALA A 29 19.58 -5.19 7.81
C ALA A 29 20.08 -4.86 9.24
N THR A 30 19.36 -4.03 9.99
CA THR A 30 19.75 -3.62 11.35
C THR A 30 19.58 -4.74 12.37
N ARG A 31 18.58 -5.63 12.22
CA ARG A 31 18.42 -6.80 13.09
C ARG A 31 19.61 -7.75 12.99
N GLY A 32 20.20 -7.88 11.81
CA GLY A 32 21.48 -8.58 11.64
C GLY A 32 22.62 -7.95 12.45
N MET A 33 22.72 -6.62 12.39
CA MET A 33 23.72 -5.84 13.13
C MET A 33 23.61 -6.00 14.65
N TYR A 34 22.39 -6.17 15.18
CA TYR A 34 22.17 -6.42 16.61
C TYR A 34 22.71 -7.77 17.11
N TYR A 35 22.76 -8.79 16.24
CA TYR A 35 23.22 -10.13 16.62
C TYR A 35 24.70 -10.36 16.33
N THR A 36 25.24 -9.78 15.25
CA THR A 36 26.62 -10.06 14.79
C THR A 36 27.53 -8.84 14.82
N GLY A 37 27.04 -7.63 15.12
CA GLY A 37 27.82 -6.39 15.06
C GLY A 37 28.11 -5.88 13.64
N GLU A 38 27.92 -6.73 12.63
CA GLU A 38 28.11 -6.44 11.20
C GLU A 38 26.77 -6.36 10.45
N LEU A 39 26.77 -5.60 9.35
CA LEU A 39 25.60 -5.41 8.50
C LEU A 39 25.24 -6.73 7.80
N SER A 40 24.23 -7.43 8.30
CA SER A 40 23.89 -8.77 7.82
C SER A 40 23.08 -8.70 6.53
N ILE A 41 23.75 -8.95 5.41
CA ILE A 41 23.17 -9.14 4.07
C ILE A 41 21.98 -10.12 4.09
N PRO A 42 22.04 -11.31 4.72
CA PRO A 42 20.90 -12.23 4.72
C PRO A 42 19.70 -11.68 5.50
N GLY A 43 19.93 -10.92 6.57
CA GLY A 43 18.86 -10.23 7.31
C GLY A 43 18.14 -9.19 6.46
N ALA A 44 18.89 -8.41 5.66
CA ALA A 44 18.33 -7.46 4.71
C ALA A 44 17.50 -8.15 3.62
N VAL A 45 17.95 -9.30 3.10
CA VAL A 45 17.22 -10.07 2.09
C VAL A 45 15.91 -10.63 2.63
N ILE A 46 15.91 -11.22 3.83
CA ILE A 46 14.70 -11.76 4.47
C ILE A 46 13.74 -10.62 4.82
N GLY A 47 14.24 -9.51 5.38
CA GLY A 47 13.45 -8.32 5.68
C GLY A 47 12.85 -7.68 4.42
N GLY A 48 13.61 -7.63 3.33
CA GLY A 48 13.13 -7.16 2.02
C GLY A 48 12.05 -8.06 1.44
N LEU A 49 12.24 -9.40 1.46
CA LEU A 49 11.24 -10.38 1.02
C LEU A 49 9.94 -10.28 1.83
N GLY A 50 10.05 -10.18 3.17
CA GLY A 50 8.90 -9.95 4.04
C GLY A 50 8.22 -8.61 3.78
N GLY A 51 9.01 -7.55 3.57
CA GLY A 51 8.52 -6.21 3.23
C GLY A 51 7.77 -6.16 1.91
N ILE A 52 8.26 -6.87 0.88
CA ILE A 52 7.59 -7.00 -0.42
C ILE A 52 6.25 -7.71 -0.27
N LEU A 53 6.17 -8.78 0.53
CA LEU A 53 4.93 -9.50 0.80
C LEU A 53 3.87 -8.59 1.44
N VAL A 54 4.25 -7.84 2.47
CA VAL A 54 3.36 -6.90 3.16
C VAL A 54 2.95 -5.75 2.23
N ALA A 55 3.90 -5.18 1.47
CA ALA A 55 3.62 -4.12 0.52
C ALA A 55 2.67 -4.60 -0.59
N ALA A 56 2.80 -5.83 -1.08
CA ALA A 56 1.90 -6.42 -2.06
C ALA A 56 0.48 -6.58 -1.50
N LEU A 57 0.32 -7.03 -0.25
CA LEU A 57 -0.99 -7.12 0.42
C LEU A 57 -1.65 -5.75 0.56
N VAL A 58 -0.91 -4.74 1.03
CA VAL A 58 -1.42 -3.37 1.19
C VAL A 58 -1.76 -2.74 -0.18
N CYS A 59 -0.91 -2.95 -1.19
CA CYS A 59 -1.17 -2.47 -2.54
C CYS A 59 -2.42 -3.12 -3.16
N GLY A 60 -2.60 -4.43 -2.92
CA GLY A 60 -3.78 -5.18 -3.36
C GLY A 60 -5.08 -4.69 -2.72
N THR A 61 -5.09 -4.44 -1.40
CA THR A 61 -6.29 -3.95 -0.71
C THR A 61 -6.68 -2.55 -1.17
N ILE A 62 -5.71 -1.66 -1.40
CA ILE A 62 -5.98 -0.30 -1.88
C ILE A 62 -6.50 -0.30 -3.33
N ALA A 63 -5.97 -1.18 -4.19
CA ALA A 63 -6.52 -1.39 -5.53
C ALA A 63 -7.99 -1.88 -5.48
N PHE A 64 -8.31 -2.75 -4.53
CA PHE A 64 -9.67 -3.25 -4.33
C PHE A 64 -10.64 -2.16 -3.85
N LEU A 65 -10.22 -1.32 -2.90
CA LEU A 65 -11.00 -0.16 -2.44
C LEU A 65 -11.27 0.84 -3.58
N THR A 66 -10.29 1.05 -4.46
CA THR A 66 -10.44 1.92 -5.64
C THR A 66 -11.50 1.37 -6.62
N LEU A 67 -11.58 0.05 -6.78
CA LEU A 67 -12.65 -0.59 -7.58
C LEU A 67 -14.02 -0.40 -6.92
N ILE A 68 -14.12 -0.56 -5.60
CA ILE A 68 -15.36 -0.35 -4.84
C ILE A 68 -15.84 1.10 -4.98
N GLU A 69 -14.96 2.09 -4.86
CA GLU A 69 -15.33 3.50 -5.06
C GLU A 69 -15.93 3.77 -6.44
N ARG A 70 -15.43 3.10 -7.48
CA ARG A 70 -16.00 3.20 -8.84
C ARG A 70 -17.44 2.71 -8.89
N HIS A 71 -17.73 1.58 -8.26
CA HIS A 71 -19.09 1.03 -8.22
C HIS A 71 -20.04 1.91 -7.39
N LEU A 72 -19.59 2.37 -6.22
CA LEU A 72 -20.37 3.24 -5.35
C LEU A 72 -20.65 4.59 -6.02
N SER A 73 -19.66 5.16 -6.72
CA SER A 73 -19.84 6.37 -7.53
C SER A 73 -20.91 6.19 -8.61
N VAL A 74 -21.00 5.04 -9.25
CA VAL A 74 -22.02 4.77 -10.27
C VAL A 74 -23.41 4.65 -9.64
N LEU A 75 -23.52 3.99 -8.48
CA LEU A 75 -24.78 3.88 -7.73
C LEU A 75 -25.27 5.25 -7.23
N VAL A 76 -24.36 6.09 -6.71
CA VAL A 76 -24.68 7.45 -6.27
C VAL A 76 -25.10 8.31 -7.46
N GLU A 77 -24.41 8.21 -8.60
CA GLU A 77 -24.78 8.96 -9.81
C GLU A 77 -26.13 8.51 -10.36
N ALA A 78 -26.43 7.21 -10.33
CA ALA A 78 -27.72 6.66 -10.71
C ALA A 78 -28.83 7.13 -9.76
N ALA A 79 -28.61 7.11 -8.44
CA ALA A 79 -29.55 7.60 -7.44
C ALA A 79 -29.82 9.12 -7.58
N LYS A 80 -28.81 9.89 -7.98
CA LYS A 80 -28.95 11.33 -8.25
C LYS A 80 -29.73 11.62 -9.54
N ARG A 81 -29.57 10.78 -10.57
CA ARG A 81 -30.39 10.86 -11.80
C ARG A 81 -31.82 10.39 -11.61
N ASP A 82 -32.06 9.47 -10.68
CA ASP A 82 -33.38 8.97 -10.31
C ASP A 82 -34.23 10.01 -9.52
N GLY A 83 -33.72 11.24 -9.33
CA GLY A 83 -34.50 12.35 -8.77
C GLY A 83 -34.91 12.17 -7.30
N ARG A 84 -34.27 11.24 -6.58
CA ARG A 84 -34.51 11.01 -5.15
C ARG A 84 -33.79 11.99 -4.22
N ILE A 85 -33.24 13.08 -4.76
CA ILE A 85 -32.68 14.24 -4.05
C ILE A 85 -32.84 15.49 -4.91
#